data_AF-F2L6F2-F1
#
_entry.id   AF-F2L6F2-F1
#
_cell.length_a   1.000
_cell.length_b   1.000
_cell.length_c   1.000
_cell.angle_alpha   90.00
_cell.angle_beta   90.00
_cell.angle_gamma   90.00
#
_symmetry.space_group_name_H-M   'P 1'
#
loop_
_entity.id
_entity.type
_entity.pdbx_description
1 polymer ?
#
loop_
_entity_poly.entity_id
_entity_poly.type
_entity_poly.pdbx_seq_one_letter_code
_entity_poly.pdbx_strand_id
1 'polypeptide(L)'
;MILQAAGFPSPIALAVIAGAVATMGSIVVISLAKLDRRWMGYASLVVEIALAVLFAYVVSAVYAVYSSPQLTPDAIAEGIAYQRVAAGVLSAMLFVAGVSAISYYFELSRRGHE
;
A
#
# COMPACT_ATOMS: atom_id res chain seq x y z
N MET A 1 21.82 4.61 7.46
CA MET A 1 21.91 3.57 8.49
C MET A 1 21.27 3.97 9.84
N ILE A 2 20.63 5.14 9.94
CA ILE A 2 20.16 5.68 11.23
C ILE A 2 18.95 4.89 11.74
N LEU A 3 18.03 4.54 10.83
CA LEU A 3 16.80 3.84 11.18
C LEU A 3 17.02 2.34 11.39
N GLN A 4 17.88 1.71 10.60
CA GLN A 4 18.24 0.29 10.82
C GLN A 4 18.88 0.07 12.19
N ALA A 5 19.70 1.01 12.67
CA ALA A 5 20.26 0.96 14.02
C ALA A 5 19.18 1.11 15.11
N ALA A 6 18.05 1.77 14.80
CA ALA A 6 16.88 1.91 15.65
C ALA A 6 15.87 0.75 15.51
N GLY A 7 16.21 -0.31 14.76
CA GLY A 7 15.36 -1.49 14.57
C GLY A 7 14.29 -1.37 13.50
N PHE A 8 14.30 -0.31 12.68
CA PHE A 8 13.39 -0.21 11.54
C PHE A 8 13.81 -1.17 10.43
N PRO A 9 12.86 -1.85 9.77
CA PRO A 9 13.14 -2.68 8.59
C PRO A 9 13.74 -1.84 7.46
N SER A 10 14.60 -2.44 6.65
CA SER A 10 15.16 -1.76 5.49
C SER A 10 14.06 -1.31 4.50
N PRO A 11 14.29 -0.23 3.72
CA PRO A 11 13.32 0.20 2.70
C PRO A 11 12.93 -0.92 1.74
N ILE A 12 13.90 -1.77 1.36
CA ILE A 12 13.66 -2.93 0.49
C ILE A 12 12.73 -3.94 1.16
N ALA A 13 12.92 -4.23 2.45
CA ALA A 13 12.04 -5.15 3.17
C ALA A 13 10.60 -4.61 3.21
N LEU A 14 10.41 -3.31 3.48
CA LEU A 14 9.09 -2.68 3.45
C LEU A 14 8.47 -2.70 2.05
N ALA A 15 9.27 -2.48 0.99
CA ALA A 15 8.79 -2.58 -0.39
C ALA A 15 8.31 -4.00 -0.74
N VAL A 16 9.05 -5.03 -0.30
CA VAL A 16 8.66 -6.44 -0.52
C VAL A 16 7.39 -6.77 0.24
N ILE A 17 7.25 -6.32 1.49
CA ILE A 17 6.03 -6.51 2.29
C ILE A 17 4.84 -5.81 1.61
N ALA A 18 5.01 -4.54 1.21
CA ALA A 18 3.99 -3.80 0.48
C ALA A 18 3.55 -4.51 -0.79
N GLY A 19 4.52 -4.94 -1.60
CA GLY A 19 4.27 -5.66 -2.85
C GLY A 19 3.54 -6.99 -2.61
N ALA A 20 3.92 -7.74 -1.59
CA ALA A 20 3.28 -9.01 -1.24
C ALA A 20 1.82 -8.80 -0.80
N VAL A 21 1.57 -7.83 0.10
CA VAL A 21 0.21 -7.48 0.55
C VAL A 21 -0.65 -7.02 -0.62
N ALA A 22 -0.13 -6.12 -1.45
CA ALA A 22 -0.84 -5.60 -2.61
C ALA A 22 -1.17 -6.71 -3.61
N THR A 23 -0.20 -7.58 -3.93
CA THR A 23 -0.37 -8.65 -4.92
C THR A 23 -1.35 -9.69 -4.45
N MET A 24 -1.15 -10.23 -3.24
CA MET A 24 -2.04 -11.26 -2.67
C MET A 24 -3.44 -10.68 -2.45
N GLY A 25 -3.54 -9.46 -1.90
CA GLY A 25 -4.78 -8.75 -1.71
C GLY A 25 -5.55 -8.56 -3.01
N SER A 26 -4.86 -8.12 -4.08
CA SER A 26 -5.46 -7.95 -5.41
C SER A 26 -5.99 -9.26 -5.99
N ILE A 27 -5.25 -10.37 -5.85
CA ILE A 27 -5.70 -11.69 -6.29
C ILE A 27 -7.01 -12.07 -5.59
N VAL A 28 -7.09 -11.86 -4.27
CA VAL A 28 -8.29 -12.16 -3.49
C VAL A 28 -9.46 -11.27 -3.92
N VAL A 29 -9.24 -9.97 -4.05
CA VAL A 29 -10.27 -9.01 -4.49
C VAL A 29 -10.81 -9.37 -5.87
N ILE A 30 -9.93 -9.61 -6.84
CA ILE A 30 -10.32 -9.97 -8.22
C ILE A 30 -11.08 -11.31 -8.24
N SER A 31 -10.67 -12.27 -7.42
CA SER A 31 -11.33 -13.57 -7.34
C SER A 31 -12.74 -13.44 -6.77
N LEU A 32 -12.90 -12.66 -5.69
CA LEU A 32 -14.20 -12.41 -5.07
C LEU A 32 -15.12 -11.55 -5.92
N ALA A 33 -14.58 -10.65 -6.75
CA ALA A 33 -15.36 -9.85 -7.71
C ALA A 33 -16.21 -10.71 -8.65
N LYS A 34 -15.78 -11.95 -8.93
CA LYS A 34 -16.50 -12.91 -9.78
C LYS A 34 -17.57 -13.71 -9.04
N LEU A 35 -17.54 -13.72 -7.70
CA LEU A 35 -18.39 -14.56 -6.86
C LEU A 35 -19.47 -13.72 -6.15
N ASP A 36 -19.06 -12.71 -5.40
CA ASP A 36 -19.97 -11.87 -4.61
C ASP A 36 -19.32 -10.50 -4.33
N ARG A 37 -20.01 -9.44 -4.76
CA ARG A 37 -19.56 -8.05 -4.59
C ARG A 37 -19.38 -7.66 -3.12
N ARG A 38 -20.24 -8.14 -2.22
CA ARG A 38 -20.17 -7.76 -0.81
C ARG A 38 -18.87 -8.25 -0.20
N TRP A 39 -18.48 -9.49 -0.48
CA TRP A 39 -17.21 -10.07 -0.03
C TRP A 39 -16.01 -9.41 -0.69
N MET A 40 -16.10 -9.08 -1.98
CA MET A 40 -15.07 -8.29 -2.68
C MET A 40 -14.85 -6.94 -1.97
N GLY A 41 -15.92 -6.22 -1.63
CA GLY A 41 -15.84 -4.94 -0.94
C GLY A 41 -15.16 -5.04 0.43
N TYR A 42 -15.49 -6.06 1.23
CA TYR A 42 -14.83 -6.30 2.50
C TYR A 42 -13.35 -6.67 2.34
N ALA A 43 -13.02 -7.54 1.38
CA ALA A 43 -11.63 -7.91 1.12
C ALA A 43 -10.82 -6.70 0.66
N SER A 44 -11.38 -5.88 -0.23
CA SER A 44 -10.75 -4.63 -0.70
C SER A 44 -10.48 -3.69 0.47
N LEU A 45 -11.47 -3.46 1.34
CA LEU A 45 -11.29 -2.64 2.53
C LEU A 45 -10.20 -3.17 3.48
N VAL A 46 -10.12 -4.48 3.69
CA VAL A 46 -9.09 -5.09 4.53
C VAL A 46 -7.70 -4.87 3.95
N VAL A 47 -7.54 -5.02 2.63
CA VAL A 47 -6.27 -4.77 1.94
C VAL A 47 -5.88 -3.30 2.03
N GLU A 48 -6.82 -2.39 1.81
CA GLU A 48 -6.62 -0.94 1.95
C GLU A 48 -6.19 -0.55 3.36
N ILE A 49 -6.81 -1.13 4.40
CA ILE A 49 -6.42 -0.88 5.80
C ILE A 49 -4.99 -1.37 6.04
N ALA A 50 -4.63 -2.56 5.56
CA ALA A 50 -3.27 -3.09 5.72
C ALA A 50 -2.23 -2.21 5.02
N LEU A 51 -2.52 -1.76 3.80
CA LEU A 51 -1.65 -0.84 3.05
C LEU A 51 -1.59 0.55 3.72
N ALA A 52 -2.69 1.06 4.26
CA ALA A 52 -2.72 2.33 4.98
C ALA A 52 -1.88 2.30 6.26
N VAL A 53 -1.93 1.21 7.02
CA VAL A 53 -1.06 1.01 8.20
C VAL A 53 0.40 0.99 7.77
N LEU A 54 0.73 0.27 6.69
CA LEU A 54 2.09 0.24 6.17
C LEU A 54 2.55 1.62 5.66
N PHE A 55 1.67 2.35 4.98
CA PHE A 55 1.94 3.72 4.53
C PHE A 55 2.25 4.64 5.71
N ALA A 56 1.41 4.63 6.74
CA ALA A 56 1.62 5.42 7.95
C ALA A 56 2.96 5.07 8.61
N TYR A 57 3.29 3.79 8.70
CA TYR A 57 4.57 3.33 9.23
C TYR A 57 5.77 3.85 8.43
N VAL A 58 5.71 3.77 7.10
CA VAL A 58 6.77 4.28 6.21
C VAL A 58 6.89 5.80 6.34
N VAL A 59 5.77 6.53 6.44
CA VAL A 59 5.78 7.98 6.66
C VAL A 59 6.42 8.35 8.00
N SER A 60 6.15 7.60 9.06
CA SER A 60 6.83 7.78 10.35
C SER A 60 8.35 7.58 10.23
N ALA A 61 8.80 6.60 9.44
CA ALA A 61 10.22 6.40 9.15
C ALA A 61 10.82 7.61 8.40
N VAL A 62 10.14 8.12 7.37
CA VAL A 62 10.56 9.33 6.65
C VAL A 62 10.72 10.52 7.62
N TYR A 63 9.73 10.75 8.48
CA TYR A 63 9.81 11.82 9.49
C TYR A 63 10.97 11.61 10.46
N ALA A 64 11.20 10.38 10.93
CA ALA A 64 12.29 10.07 11.84
C ALA A 64 13.67 10.34 11.21
N VAL A 65 13.84 10.09 9.91
CA VAL A 65 15.08 10.46 9.20
C VAL A 65 15.27 11.97 9.14
N TYR A 66 14.25 12.70 8.67
CA TYR A 66 14.37 14.13 8.40
C TYR A 66 14.31 15.01 9.66
N SER A 67 13.84 14.48 10.79
CA SER A 67 13.87 15.16 12.09
C SER A 67 15.14 14.88 12.90
N SER A 68 16.05 14.04 12.39
CA SER A 68 17.31 13.75 13.07
C SER A 68 18.20 15.00 13.17
N PRO A 69 18.75 15.32 14.36
CA PRO A 69 19.68 16.42 14.54
C PRO A 69 20.98 16.27 13.73
N GLN A 70 21.33 15.05 13.31
CA GLN A 70 22.52 14.74 12.52
C GLN A 70 22.16 14.30 11.10
N LEU A 71 21.47 15.17 10.36
CA LEU A 71 21.09 14.89 8.98
C LEU A 71 22.32 14.90 8.06
N THR A 72 22.80 13.70 7.69
CA THR A 72 23.91 13.51 6.75
C THR A 72 23.39 13.24 5.33
N PRO A 73 24.22 13.41 4.28
CA PRO A 73 23.84 13.03 2.91
C PRO A 73 23.35 11.58 2.79
N ASP A 74 23.97 10.65 3.52
CA ASP A 74 23.55 9.23 3.55
C ASP A 74 22.18 9.04 4.20
N ALA A 75 21.87 9.83 5.24
CA ALA A 75 20.54 9.84 5.85
C ALA A 75 19.49 10.37 4.87
N ILE A 76 19.81 11.40 4.07
CA ILE A 76 18.91 11.92 3.03
C ILE A 76 18.62 10.84 1.98
N ALA A 77 19.65 10.10 1.53
CA ALA A 77 19.47 9.00 0.59
C ALA A 77 18.57 7.88 1.15
N GLU A 78 18.74 7.56 2.44
CA GLU A 78 17.87 6.63 3.17
C GLU A 78 16.41 7.15 3.25
N GLY A 79 16.21 8.43 3.57
CA GLY A 79 14.89 9.07 3.59
C GLY A 79 14.19 9.03 2.23
N ILE A 80 14.92 9.32 1.15
CA ILE A 80 14.40 9.23 -0.23
C ILE A 80 13.99 7.78 -0.56
N ALA A 81 14.76 6.78 -0.09
CA ALA A 81 14.39 5.38 -0.29
C ALA A 81 13.04 5.05 0.38
N TYR A 82 12.82 5.49 1.63
CA TYR A 82 11.51 5.31 2.29
C TYR A 82 10.39 6.09 1.58
N GLN A 83 10.63 7.29 1.08
CA GLN A 83 9.64 8.04 0.29
C GLN A 83 9.21 7.29 -0.97
N ARG A 84 10.14 6.62 -1.66
CA ARG A 84 9.82 5.76 -2.82
C ARG A 84 8.94 4.58 -2.42
N VAL A 85 9.19 3.98 -1.26
CA VAL A 85 8.32 2.93 -0.71
C VAL A 85 6.92 3.49 -0.44
N ALA A 86 6.81 4.66 0.20
CA ALA A 86 5.54 5.30 0.48
C ALA A 86 4.72 5.56 -0.80
N ALA A 87 5.37 6.06 -1.85
CA ALA A 87 4.76 6.25 -3.16
C ALA A 87 4.30 4.92 -3.78
N GLY A 88 5.09 3.85 -3.64
CA GLY A 88 4.71 2.51 -4.08
C GLY A 88 3.47 1.98 -3.34
N VAL A 89 3.37 2.18 -2.03
CA VAL A 89 2.21 1.79 -1.22
C VAL A 89 0.96 2.57 -1.68
N LEU A 90 1.06 3.89 -1.88
CA LEU A 90 -0.05 4.69 -2.41
C LEU A 90 -0.50 4.21 -3.79
N SER A 91 0.45 3.88 -4.67
CA SER A 91 0.12 3.33 -5.99
C SER A 91 -0.62 1.99 -5.89
N ALA A 92 -0.25 1.14 -4.92
CA ALA A 92 -0.93 -0.13 -4.68
C ALA A 92 -2.36 0.07 -4.15
N MET A 93 -2.58 1.03 -3.23
CA MET A 93 -3.91 1.41 -2.76
C MET A 93 -4.78 1.88 -3.94
N LEU A 94 -4.29 2.82 -4.74
CA LEU A 94 -5.01 3.31 -5.92
C LEU A 94 -5.36 2.18 -6.91
N PHE A 95 -4.49 1.19 -7.07
CA PHE A 95 -4.78 0.03 -7.89
C PHE A 95 -5.94 -0.80 -7.34
N VAL A 96 -5.94 -1.12 -6.04
CA VAL A 96 -7.01 -1.89 -5.38
C VAL A 96 -8.35 -1.14 -5.44
N ALA A 97 -8.33 0.16 -5.14
CA ALA A 97 -9.48 1.05 -5.28
C ALA A 97 -9.99 1.07 -6.74
N GLY A 98 -9.10 1.15 -7.73
CA GLY A 98 -9.44 1.14 -9.15
C GLY A 98 -10.11 -0.17 -9.59
N VAL A 99 -9.55 -1.32 -9.21
CA VAL A 99 -10.14 -2.64 -9.49
C VAL A 99 -11.55 -2.75 -8.88
N SER A 100 -11.71 -2.25 -7.65
CA SER A 100 -12.99 -2.26 -6.95
C SER A 100 -14.03 -1.38 -7.64
N ALA A 101 -13.63 -0.18 -8.08
CA ALA A 101 -14.48 0.76 -8.80
C ALA A 101 -14.91 0.23 -10.17
N ILE A 102 -13.99 -0.36 -10.94
CA ILE A 102 -14.28 -0.97 -12.24
C ILE A 102 -15.26 -2.13 -12.09
N SER A 103 -15.04 -2.99 -11.10
CA SER A 103 -15.92 -4.13 -10.83
C SER A 103 -17.33 -3.66 -10.45
N TYR A 104 -17.43 -2.58 -9.66
CA TYR A 104 -18.71 -1.96 -9.34
C TYR A 104 -19.42 -1.39 -10.58
N TYR A 105 -18.68 -0.71 -11.46
CA TYR A 105 -19.24 -0.16 -12.69
C TYR A 105 -19.85 -1.25 -13.58
N PHE A 106 -19.13 -2.36 -13.81
CA PHE A 106 -19.63 -3.46 -14.64
C PHE A 106 -20.90 -4.10 -14.07
N GLU A 107 -21.02 -4.26 -12.75
CA GLU A 107 -22.25 -4.78 -12.13
C GLU A 107 -23.43 -3.82 -12.35
N LEU A 108 -23.21 -2.52 -12.17
CA LEU A 108 -24.24 -1.50 -12.37
C LEU A 108 -24.71 -1.46 -13.83
N SER A 109 -23.77 -1.50 -14.79
CA SER A 109 -24.09 -1.55 -16.22
C SER A 109 -24.93 -2.78 -16.56
N ARG A 110 -24.63 -3.95 -15.97
CA ARG A 110 -25.37 -5.18 -16.26
C ARG A 110 -26.83 -5.11 -15.79
N ARG A 111 -27.08 -4.52 -14.61
CA ARG A 111 -28.43 -4.34 -14.06
C ARG A 111 -29.25 -3.27 -14.77
N GLY A 112 -28.61 -2.28 -15.40
CA GLY A 112 -29.32 -1.24 -16.15
C GLY A 112 -29.83 -1.70 -17.53
N HIS A 113 -29.44 -2.90 -17.96
CA HIS A 113 -29.91 -3.52 -19.21
C HIS A 113 -31.00 -4.59 -18.99
N GLU A 114 -31.37 -4.86 -17.74
CA GLU A 114 -32.53 -5.68 -17.34
C GLU A 114 -33.73 -4.79 -17.04
#